data_AF-A0A316G0K9-F1
#
_entry.id   AF-A0A316G0K9-F1
#
_cell.length_a   1.000
_cell.length_b   1.000
_cell.length_c   1.000
_cell.angle_alpha   90.00
_cell.angle_beta   90.00
_cell.angle_gamma   90.00
#
_symmetry.space_group_name_H-M   'P 1'
#
loop_
_entity.id
_entity.type
_entity.pdbx_description
1 polymer ?
#
loop_
_entity_poly.entity_id
_entity_poly.type
_entity_poly.pdbx_seq_one_letter_code
_entity_poly.pdbx_strand_id
1 'polypeptide(L)'
;MNIFTRSKMIALLCLVAICASGHLIAKVTDITTTQINERLWVFHGGNGLGANAGVYIDNDYIVVIDAMNQQSGQRLINAIRKLSNKSIKYVINTHQHKDHRGGNEAFVKEGATIIYPNYLPYLIGEYTEYAGAERELQFNDRYQLNTATEQFDLYHVKSHTWNDVIVKLDNSNVIFTGDNHATNWGPSIGVLGLWSHRSIINLLNELGDDNTAIVPGHVDITDINHVRTYRKKVDEWLTHVTALNDEGKTAKEISEHPKSIALLTWFHGGKYPDWLPTERLIPRINWAIKVKQASYPTLTTQQQQNYIGDYRFADDSLLKIFSDGTHLYAFHKDDFMSLMIPKDNHQFTFLGWGETEGLSFKMTKQNKPLEVTFSEDDKKPLIAQRLK
;
A
#
# COMPACT_ATOMS: atom_id res chain seq x y z
N MET A 1 76.80 17.77 -32.10
CA MET A 1 76.63 17.40 -33.52
C MET A 1 75.13 17.27 -33.77
N ASN A 2 74.58 18.21 -34.55
CA ASN A 2 73.32 18.21 -35.34
C ASN A 2 71.99 17.70 -34.75
N ILE A 3 70.80 18.24 -35.05
CA ILE A 3 70.26 19.46 -35.69
C ILE A 3 68.75 19.43 -35.34
N PHE A 4 68.15 20.60 -35.20
CA PHE A 4 66.71 20.96 -35.19
C PHE A 4 65.66 19.94 -35.67
N THR A 5 64.49 19.98 -35.03
CA THR A 5 63.24 20.43 -35.69
C THR A 5 62.16 20.86 -34.69
N ARG A 6 61.62 22.06 -34.93
CA ARG A 6 60.45 22.66 -34.26
C ARG A 6 59.17 21.94 -34.69
N SER A 7 58.16 21.88 -33.81
CA SER A 7 56.86 22.54 -34.06
C SER A 7 55.76 22.24 -33.05
N LYS A 8 55.06 23.32 -32.70
CA LYS A 8 53.65 23.47 -32.30
C LYS A 8 53.24 23.22 -30.84
N MET A 9 53.21 24.36 -30.14
CA MET A 9 52.28 24.69 -29.06
C MET A 9 50.83 24.31 -29.43
N ILE A 10 50.15 23.61 -28.52
CA ILE A 10 48.71 23.74 -28.27
C ILE A 10 48.58 23.86 -26.75
N ALA A 11 48.35 25.07 -26.26
CA ALA A 11 47.99 25.32 -24.86
C ALA A 11 46.49 25.04 -24.72
N LEU A 12 46.15 23.91 -24.09
CA LEU A 12 44.77 23.58 -23.74
C LEU A 12 44.41 24.34 -22.45
N LEU A 13 43.56 25.35 -22.56
CA LEU A 13 42.91 25.98 -21.40
C LEU A 13 42.00 24.94 -20.73
N CYS A 14 42.42 24.43 -19.57
CA CYS A 14 41.52 23.72 -18.65
C CYS A 14 40.65 24.74 -17.90
N LEU A 15 39.49 25.06 -18.46
CA LEU A 15 38.36 25.61 -17.71
C LEU A 15 37.73 24.44 -16.92
N VAL A 16 38.12 24.26 -15.65
CA VAL A 16 37.35 23.43 -14.74
C VAL A 16 36.19 24.28 -14.26
N ALA A 17 35.02 24.08 -14.88
CA ALA A 17 33.76 24.61 -14.41
C ALA A 17 33.50 24.08 -12.99
N ILE A 18 33.40 24.98 -12.03
CA ILE A 18 32.86 24.68 -10.71
C ILE A 18 31.37 24.36 -10.93
N CYS A 19 31.04 23.08 -11.03
CA CYS A 19 29.66 22.62 -10.92
C CYS A 19 29.19 22.91 -9.49
N ALA A 20 28.58 24.08 -9.29
CA ALA A 20 27.74 24.32 -8.13
C ALA A 20 26.53 23.38 -8.25
N SER A 21 26.62 22.23 -7.59
CA SER A 21 25.47 21.36 -7.34
C SER A 21 24.52 22.11 -6.40
N GLY A 22 23.66 22.94 -6.99
CA GLY A 22 22.51 23.49 -6.29
C GLY A 22 21.64 22.33 -5.83
N HIS A 23 21.76 21.95 -4.56
CA HIS A 23 20.68 21.25 -3.90
C HIS A 23 19.49 22.22 -3.93
N LEU A 24 18.49 21.92 -4.75
CA LEU A 24 17.17 22.49 -4.53
C LEU A 24 16.78 22.10 -3.11
N ILE A 25 16.89 23.05 -2.17
CA ILE A 25 16.19 22.96 -0.91
C ILE A 25 14.71 22.95 -1.31
N ALA A 26 14.08 21.78 -1.23
CA ALA A 26 12.65 21.66 -1.45
C ALA A 26 11.97 22.74 -0.59
N LYS A 27 11.23 23.64 -1.23
CA LYS A 27 10.58 24.75 -0.56
C LYS A 27 9.68 24.14 0.50
N VAL A 28 9.94 24.48 1.75
CA VAL A 28 9.17 24.03 2.90
C VAL A 28 7.71 24.43 2.69
N THR A 29 6.84 23.46 2.39
CA THR A 29 5.41 23.67 2.22
C THR A 29 4.71 23.61 3.58
N ASP A 30 3.92 24.64 3.88
CA ASP A 30 3.03 24.63 5.03
C ASP A 30 1.93 23.59 4.81
N ILE A 31 1.53 22.92 5.90
CA ILE A 31 0.41 21.97 5.86
C ILE A 31 -0.87 22.79 5.72
N THR A 32 -1.67 22.49 4.70
CA THR A 32 -3.02 23.04 4.54
C THR A 32 -4.03 22.15 5.25
N THR A 33 -5.17 22.73 5.64
CA THR A 33 -6.19 22.01 6.42
C THR A 33 -7.59 22.28 5.90
N THR A 34 -8.46 21.27 5.96
CA THR A 34 -9.91 21.43 5.83
C THR A 34 -10.57 21.11 7.17
N GLN A 35 -11.37 22.04 7.68
CA GLN A 35 -12.23 21.79 8.83
C GLN A 35 -13.47 21.01 8.37
N ILE A 36 -13.71 19.83 8.96
CA ILE A 36 -14.93 19.05 8.70
C ILE A 36 -16.06 19.50 9.63
N ASN A 37 -15.74 19.68 10.90
CA ASN A 37 -16.63 20.21 11.92
C ASN A 37 -15.82 20.90 13.04
N GLU A 38 -16.47 21.30 14.13
CA GLU A 38 -15.81 22.02 15.24
C GLU A 38 -14.63 21.26 15.88
N ARG A 39 -14.60 19.92 15.75
CA ARG A 39 -13.64 19.03 16.43
C ARG A 39 -12.74 18.26 15.48
N LEU A 40 -13.13 18.08 14.22
CA LEU A 40 -12.42 17.28 13.24
C LEU A 40 -11.84 18.13 12.11
N TRP A 41 -10.55 17.93 11.87
CA TRP A 41 -9.79 18.57 10.80
C TRP A 41 -9.08 17.50 9.97
N VAL A 42 -9.00 17.73 8.66
CA VAL A 42 -8.11 16.99 7.75
C VAL A 42 -6.92 17.88 7.43
N PHE A 43 -5.73 17.40 7.75
CA PHE A 43 -4.45 18.00 7.43
C PHE A 43 -3.96 17.37 6.13
N HIS A 44 -3.94 18.15 5.06
CA HIS A 44 -3.71 17.62 3.72
C HIS A 44 -2.24 17.24 3.53
N GLY A 45 -2.05 16.01 3.07
CA GLY A 45 -0.79 15.50 2.53
C GLY A 45 -0.49 16.06 1.14
N GLY A 46 0.51 15.50 0.48
CA GLY A 46 1.00 15.98 -0.82
C GLY A 46 2.12 17.01 -0.71
N ASN A 47 2.62 17.49 -1.86
CA ASN A 47 3.80 18.37 -1.95
C ASN A 47 5.03 17.86 -1.16
N GLY A 48 5.19 16.54 -1.06
CA GLY A 48 6.29 15.92 -0.31
C GLY A 48 6.04 15.73 1.20
N LEU A 49 4.83 16.01 1.70
CA LEU A 49 4.51 15.88 3.13
C LEU A 49 4.08 14.46 3.55
N GLY A 50 3.54 13.67 2.62
CA GLY A 50 3.01 12.33 2.86
C GLY A 50 1.50 12.25 2.63
N ALA A 51 0.83 11.40 3.39
CA ALA A 51 -0.62 11.20 3.36
C ALA A 51 -1.40 12.33 4.07
N ASN A 52 -2.70 12.39 3.83
CA ASN A 52 -3.64 13.14 4.64
C ASN A 52 -3.66 12.60 6.07
N ALA A 53 -3.76 13.49 7.06
CA ALA A 53 -3.94 13.12 8.45
C ALA A 53 -5.26 13.66 9.01
N GLY A 54 -6.00 12.81 9.72
CA GLY A 54 -7.17 13.23 10.50
C GLY A 54 -6.74 13.71 11.87
N VAL A 55 -7.27 14.82 12.35
CA VAL A 55 -7.00 15.34 13.70
C VAL A 55 -8.32 15.66 14.38
N TYR A 56 -8.65 14.86 15.39
CA TYR A 56 -9.84 15.02 16.20
C TYR A 56 -9.47 15.57 17.58
N ILE A 57 -10.01 16.74 17.92
CA ILE A 57 -9.78 17.43 19.18
C ILE A 57 -10.97 17.19 20.10
N ASP A 58 -10.85 16.18 20.98
CA ASP A 58 -11.85 15.90 22.01
C ASP A 58 -11.72 16.91 23.18
N ASN A 59 -12.53 16.76 24.23
CA ASN A 59 -12.49 17.58 25.43
C ASN A 59 -11.14 17.46 26.16
N ASP A 60 -10.60 16.25 26.32
CA ASP A 60 -9.43 15.99 27.15
C ASP A 60 -8.12 15.79 26.37
N TYR A 61 -8.22 15.23 25.16
CA TYR A 61 -7.06 14.86 24.34
C TYR A 61 -7.35 14.91 22.85
N ILE A 62 -6.31 14.67 22.05
CA ILE A 62 -6.34 14.64 20.59
C ILE A 62 -6.12 13.20 20.13
N VAL A 63 -6.91 12.78 19.14
CA VAL A 63 -6.72 11.56 18.36
C VAL A 63 -6.29 11.95 16.95
N VAL A 64 -5.23 11.33 16.46
CA VAL A 64 -4.71 11.54 15.11
C VAL A 64 -4.94 10.27 14.29
N ILE A 65 -5.26 10.41 13.01
CA ILE A 65 -5.35 9.31 12.03
C ILE A 65 -4.26 9.57 11.00
N ASP A 66 -3.29 8.66 10.89
CA ASP A 66 -2.03 8.79 10.15
C ASP A 66 -1.12 9.94 10.62
N ALA A 67 0.19 9.71 10.55
CA ALA A 67 1.25 10.58 11.04
C ALA A 67 2.07 11.26 9.93
N MET A 68 1.62 11.19 8.67
CA MET A 68 2.38 11.65 7.50
C MET A 68 3.73 10.92 7.36
N ASN A 69 4.61 11.40 6.48
CA ASN A 69 5.94 10.83 6.32
C ASN A 69 6.90 11.22 7.46
N GLN A 70 8.04 10.54 7.53
CA GLN A 70 9.03 10.71 8.61
C GLN A 70 9.52 12.15 8.80
N GLN A 71 9.66 12.91 7.71
CA GLN A 71 10.15 14.29 7.76
C GLN A 71 9.04 15.28 8.17
N SER A 72 7.78 14.85 8.14
CA SER A 72 6.61 15.68 8.42
C SER A 72 6.01 15.50 9.81
N GLY A 73 6.35 14.43 10.55
CA GLY A 73 5.75 14.16 11.87
C GLY A 73 5.81 15.36 12.84
N GLN A 74 6.99 15.94 13.05
CA GLN A 74 7.13 17.13 13.91
C GLN A 74 6.40 18.36 13.35
N ARG A 75 6.34 18.50 12.02
CA ARG A 75 5.63 19.59 11.36
C ARG A 75 4.13 19.46 11.59
N LEU A 76 3.58 18.25 11.50
CA LEU A 76 2.18 17.96 11.79
C LEU A 76 1.86 18.27 13.24
N ILE A 77 2.69 17.84 14.20
CA ILE A 77 2.54 18.20 15.62
C ILE A 77 2.52 19.72 15.79
N ASN A 78 3.46 20.44 15.21
CA ASN A 78 3.52 21.91 15.30
C ASN A 78 2.26 22.57 14.70
N ALA A 79 1.69 22.01 13.64
CA ALA A 79 0.45 22.50 13.04
C ALA A 79 -0.77 22.20 13.94
N ILE A 80 -0.84 21.00 14.55
CA ILE A 80 -1.87 20.64 15.54
C ILE A 80 -1.82 21.61 16.74
N ARG A 81 -0.61 21.97 17.22
CA ARG A 81 -0.43 22.90 18.35
C ARG A 81 -0.94 24.31 18.09
N LYS A 82 -1.13 24.71 16.82
CA LYS A 82 -1.80 25.98 16.48
C LYS A 82 -3.31 25.93 16.76
N LEU A 83 -3.90 24.74 16.79
CA LEU A 83 -5.33 24.53 17.06
C LEU A 83 -5.58 24.17 18.53
N SER A 84 -4.68 23.41 19.17
CA SER A 84 -4.87 22.97 20.55
C SER A 84 -3.58 22.55 21.26
N ASN A 85 -3.51 22.87 22.56
CA ASN A 85 -2.43 22.43 23.47
C ASN A 85 -2.78 21.13 24.24
N LYS A 86 -3.90 20.48 23.94
CA LYS A 86 -4.30 19.21 24.60
C LYS A 86 -3.29 18.09 24.29
N SER A 87 -3.20 17.11 25.18
CA SER A 87 -2.33 15.95 24.96
C SER A 87 -2.71 15.21 23.68
N ILE A 88 -1.72 14.82 22.86
CA ILE A 88 -1.96 13.92 21.73
C ILE A 88 -1.83 12.51 22.27
N LYS A 89 -2.96 11.82 22.43
CA LYS A 89 -3.02 10.56 23.18
C LYS A 89 -2.90 9.35 22.27
N TYR A 90 -3.51 9.40 21.10
CA TYR A 90 -3.56 8.28 20.17
C TYR A 90 -3.22 8.71 18.75
N VAL A 91 -2.50 7.85 18.03
CA VAL A 91 -2.34 7.90 16.57
C VAL A 91 -2.85 6.59 16.01
N ILE A 92 -3.88 6.62 15.17
CA ILE A 92 -4.41 5.45 14.46
C ILE A 92 -3.73 5.40 13.10
N ASN A 93 -2.98 4.34 12.80
CA ASN A 93 -2.43 4.14 11.47
C ASN A 93 -3.46 3.45 10.58
N THR A 94 -3.70 3.99 9.40
CA THR A 94 -4.52 3.34 8.39
C THR A 94 -3.79 2.15 7.78
N HIS A 95 -2.47 2.23 7.53
CA HIS A 95 -1.67 1.10 7.05
C HIS A 95 -0.15 1.39 7.13
N GLN A 96 0.66 0.41 6.69
CA GLN A 96 2.11 0.40 6.89
C GLN A 96 2.96 1.35 6.04
N HIS A 97 2.39 1.98 5.00
CA HIS A 97 3.19 2.80 4.10
C HIS A 97 3.84 3.99 4.81
N LYS A 98 5.09 4.27 4.42
CA LYS A 98 5.98 5.20 5.15
C LYS A 98 5.46 6.64 5.12
N ASP A 99 4.65 7.00 4.15
CA ASP A 99 4.00 8.29 4.04
C ASP A 99 2.72 8.44 4.87
N HIS A 100 2.21 7.34 5.44
CA HIS A 100 1.11 7.33 6.40
C HIS A 100 1.63 7.30 7.84
N ARG A 101 2.58 6.42 8.13
CA ARG A 101 3.05 6.15 9.51
C ARG A 101 4.47 6.60 9.79
N GLY A 102 5.16 7.21 8.83
CA GLY A 102 6.57 7.57 8.96
C GLY A 102 6.82 8.56 10.09
N GLY A 103 5.85 9.45 10.36
CA GLY A 103 5.95 10.44 11.44
C GLY A 103 5.73 9.90 12.85
N ASN A 104 5.44 8.60 13.03
CA ASN A 104 5.07 8.01 14.33
C ASN A 104 6.10 8.27 15.43
N GLU A 105 7.38 8.23 15.11
CA GLU A 105 8.45 8.46 16.10
C GLU A 105 8.32 9.84 16.79
N ALA A 106 7.89 10.87 16.07
CA ALA A 106 7.67 12.19 16.64
C ALA A 106 6.48 12.19 17.62
N PHE A 107 5.41 11.48 17.29
CA PHE A 107 4.22 11.37 18.14
C PHE A 107 4.47 10.51 19.39
N VAL A 108 5.25 9.43 19.28
CA VAL A 108 5.65 8.62 20.44
C VAL A 108 6.53 9.43 21.40
N LYS A 109 7.42 10.28 20.89
CA LYS A 109 8.20 11.23 21.72
C LYS A 109 7.30 12.23 22.47
N GLU A 110 6.15 12.62 21.90
CA GLU A 110 5.11 13.41 22.57
C GLU A 110 4.25 12.58 23.56
N GLY A 111 4.47 11.27 23.64
CA GLY A 111 3.78 10.36 24.57
C GLY A 111 2.55 9.66 24.01
N ALA A 112 2.28 9.77 22.70
CA ALA A 112 1.12 9.12 22.07
C ALA A 112 1.28 7.59 22.00
N THR A 113 0.15 6.88 22.04
CA THR A 113 0.07 5.44 21.75
C THR A 113 -0.37 5.23 20.30
N ILE A 114 0.35 4.39 19.57
CA ILE A 114 0.02 4.03 18.18
C ILE A 114 -0.98 2.87 18.17
N ILE A 115 -2.09 3.03 17.47
CA ILE A 115 -3.12 2.00 17.28
C ILE A 115 -3.03 1.48 15.85
N TYR A 116 -2.89 0.17 15.69
CA TYR A 116 -2.81 -0.48 14.38
C TYR A 116 -3.20 -1.97 14.49
N PRO A 117 -3.52 -2.67 13.39
CA PRO A 117 -4.00 -4.03 13.48
C PRO A 117 -2.83 -5.02 13.60
N ASN A 118 -3.02 -6.09 14.36
CA ASN A 118 -2.20 -7.28 14.35
C ASN A 118 -2.52 -8.10 13.10
N TYR A 119 -1.90 -7.72 11.99
CA TYR A 119 -2.26 -8.20 10.66
C TYR A 119 -1.51 -9.46 10.21
N LEU A 120 -0.43 -9.80 10.90
CA LEU A 120 0.34 -11.03 10.69
C LEU A 120 0.59 -11.74 12.02
N PRO A 121 -0.47 -12.21 12.71
CA PRO A 121 -0.31 -12.93 13.97
C PRO A 121 0.50 -14.23 13.81
N TYR A 122 0.73 -14.69 12.57
CA TYR A 122 1.58 -15.84 12.25
C TYR A 122 3.05 -15.47 12.03
N LEU A 123 3.37 -14.17 11.91
CA LEU A 123 4.71 -13.63 11.68
C LEU A 123 5.15 -12.71 12.84
N ILE A 124 4.73 -12.99 14.08
CA ILE A 124 5.01 -12.16 15.26
C ILE A 124 6.53 -11.87 15.38
N GLY A 125 6.87 -10.62 15.68
CA GLY A 125 8.24 -10.13 15.85
C GLY A 125 8.58 -9.05 14.81
N GLU A 126 9.75 -9.16 14.18
CA GLU A 126 10.29 -8.19 13.20
C GLU A 126 9.33 -7.83 12.04
N TYR A 127 8.26 -8.62 11.80
CA TYR A 127 7.37 -8.49 10.64
C TYR A 127 6.06 -7.73 10.94
N THR A 128 5.69 -7.56 12.21
CA THR A 128 4.48 -6.84 12.61
C THR A 128 4.76 -5.45 13.19
N GLU A 129 6.02 -5.17 13.53
CA GLU A 129 6.41 -3.91 14.16
C GLU A 129 6.35 -2.71 13.19
N TYR A 130 5.61 -1.69 13.59
CA TYR A 130 5.66 -0.39 12.94
C TYR A 130 6.83 0.42 13.48
N ALA A 131 7.83 0.73 12.64
CA ALA A 131 8.93 1.59 13.08
C ALA A 131 8.40 2.91 13.69
N GLY A 132 8.88 3.23 14.90
CA GLY A 132 8.42 4.37 15.68
C GLY A 132 7.17 4.12 16.54
N ALA A 133 6.67 2.89 16.65
CA ALA A 133 5.51 2.51 17.47
C ALA A 133 5.88 1.87 18.82
N GLU A 134 6.93 2.33 19.50
CA GLU A 134 7.36 1.77 20.81
C GLU A 134 6.27 1.80 21.90
N ARG A 135 5.24 2.63 21.72
CA ARG A 135 3.99 2.61 22.48
C ARG A 135 2.88 2.19 21.55
N GLU A 136 2.30 1.01 21.78
CA GLU A 136 1.34 0.44 20.85
C GLU A 136 0.12 -0.19 21.52
N LEU A 137 -0.97 -0.17 20.76
CA LEU A 137 -2.17 -0.97 20.98
C LEU A 137 -2.49 -1.68 19.67
N GLN A 138 -2.36 -3.00 19.69
CA GLN A 138 -2.72 -3.84 18.56
C GLN A 138 -4.15 -4.38 18.72
N PHE A 139 -4.86 -4.52 17.59
CA PHE A 139 -6.18 -5.15 17.55
C PHE A 139 -6.27 -6.16 16.40
N ASN A 140 -7.21 -7.11 16.45
CA ASN A 140 -7.38 -8.07 15.36
C ASN A 140 -8.31 -7.46 14.30
N ASP A 141 -9.54 -7.97 14.16
CA ASP A 141 -10.44 -7.57 13.07
C ASP A 141 -11.10 -6.19 13.29
N ARG A 142 -11.44 -5.88 14.55
CA ARG A 142 -12.14 -4.64 14.91
C ARG A 142 -11.64 -4.06 16.22
N TYR A 143 -11.69 -2.74 16.31
CA TYR A 143 -11.45 -2.02 17.54
C TYR A 143 -12.35 -0.79 17.62
N GLN A 144 -12.83 -0.50 18.82
CA GLN A 144 -13.61 0.71 19.06
C GLN A 144 -12.86 1.58 20.06
N LEU A 145 -12.57 2.82 19.66
CA LEU A 145 -12.03 3.84 20.54
C LEU A 145 -13.13 4.87 20.82
N ASN A 146 -13.63 4.87 22.05
CA ASN A 146 -14.60 5.85 22.52
C ASN A 146 -13.89 7.03 23.18
N THR A 147 -14.23 8.24 22.76
CA THR A 147 -13.85 9.50 23.37
C THR A 147 -15.07 10.11 24.09
N ALA A 148 -14.94 11.31 24.68
CA ALA A 148 -16.10 11.93 25.33
C ALA A 148 -17.20 12.34 24.33
N THR A 149 -16.83 12.67 23.09
CA THR A 149 -17.76 13.23 22.09
C THR A 149 -17.77 12.49 20.74
N GLU A 150 -16.98 11.44 20.58
CA GLU A 150 -16.86 10.67 19.33
C GLU A 150 -16.56 9.20 19.57
N GLN A 151 -17.05 8.36 18.66
CA GLN A 151 -16.72 6.95 18.55
C GLN A 151 -15.95 6.72 17.26
N PHE A 152 -14.77 6.09 17.39
CA PHE A 152 -13.96 5.63 16.27
C PHE A 152 -14.10 4.12 16.15
N ASP A 153 -14.69 3.64 15.05
CA ASP A 153 -14.74 2.24 14.72
C ASP A 153 -13.68 1.92 13.67
N LEU A 154 -12.74 1.06 14.04
CA LEU A 154 -11.61 0.63 13.23
C LEU A 154 -11.90 -0.77 12.70
N TYR A 155 -11.81 -0.92 11.38
CA TYR A 155 -12.04 -2.17 10.67
C TYR A 155 -10.74 -2.60 9.98
N HIS A 156 -10.10 -3.65 10.48
CA HIS A 156 -8.95 -4.24 9.78
C HIS A 156 -9.44 -4.95 8.52
N VAL A 157 -8.80 -4.64 7.39
CA VAL A 157 -9.10 -5.19 6.08
C VAL A 157 -7.80 -5.54 5.35
N LYS A 158 -7.86 -6.58 4.53
CA LYS A 158 -6.76 -6.97 3.63
C LYS A 158 -7.08 -6.46 2.24
N SER A 159 -6.56 -5.28 1.89
CA SER A 159 -6.87 -4.64 0.62
C SER A 159 -5.68 -3.94 0.01
N HIS A 160 -5.54 -2.62 0.06
CA HIS A 160 -4.38 -1.93 -0.50
C HIS A 160 -3.06 -2.51 0.05
N THR A 161 -3.03 -2.75 1.35
CA THR A 161 -2.03 -3.62 2.00
C THR A 161 -2.71 -4.67 2.88
N TRP A 162 -1.89 -5.50 3.51
CA TRP A 162 -2.35 -6.57 4.39
C TRP A 162 -2.89 -6.06 5.74
N ASN A 163 -2.65 -4.79 6.07
CA ASN A 163 -2.89 -4.23 7.39
C ASN A 163 -3.68 -2.94 7.38
N ASP A 164 -4.51 -2.80 6.37
CA ASP A 164 -5.31 -1.61 6.21
C ASP A 164 -6.37 -1.52 7.29
N VAL A 165 -6.68 -0.30 7.69
CA VAL A 165 -7.72 0.04 8.63
C VAL A 165 -8.61 1.09 7.99
N ILE A 166 -9.89 0.76 7.87
CA ILE A 166 -10.93 1.75 7.61
C ILE A 166 -11.33 2.32 8.97
N VAL A 167 -11.31 3.64 9.13
CA VAL A 167 -11.66 4.32 10.38
C VAL A 167 -12.95 5.11 10.15
N LYS A 168 -14.05 4.66 10.78
CA LYS A 168 -15.33 5.38 10.80
C LYS A 168 -15.39 6.23 12.06
N LEU A 169 -15.69 7.51 11.90
CA LEU A 169 -16.12 8.39 12.97
C LEU A 169 -17.63 8.50 12.90
N ASP A 170 -18.31 7.93 13.89
CA ASP A 170 -19.77 7.77 13.86
C ASP A 170 -20.49 9.12 13.98
N ASN A 171 -20.15 9.94 14.98
CA ASN A 171 -20.84 11.21 15.22
C ASN A 171 -20.48 12.26 14.17
N SER A 172 -19.22 12.28 13.71
CA SER A 172 -18.78 13.20 12.64
C SER A 172 -19.29 12.80 11.25
N ASN A 173 -19.81 11.58 11.08
CA ASN A 173 -20.19 10.96 9.81
C ASN A 173 -19.07 11.01 8.74
N VAL A 174 -17.87 10.55 9.11
CA VAL A 174 -16.67 10.58 8.26
C VAL A 174 -16.02 9.21 8.22
N ILE A 175 -15.50 8.80 7.06
CA ILE A 175 -14.70 7.57 6.92
C ILE A 175 -13.33 7.89 6.35
N PHE A 176 -12.27 7.55 7.08
CA PHE A 176 -10.91 7.54 6.57
C PHE A 176 -10.60 6.17 5.96
N THR A 177 -10.09 6.17 4.72
CA THR A 177 -9.92 4.94 3.94
C THR A 177 -8.47 4.54 3.73
N GLY A 178 -7.52 5.40 4.15
CA GLY A 178 -6.14 5.28 3.71
C GLY A 178 -6.08 5.19 2.18
N ASP A 179 -5.27 4.26 1.68
CA ASP A 179 -5.03 4.10 0.25
C ASP A 179 -5.98 3.11 -0.46
N ASN A 180 -7.05 2.71 0.23
CA ASN A 180 -8.08 1.84 -0.33
C ASN A 180 -9.02 2.54 -1.31
N HIS A 181 -9.06 3.87 -1.24
CA HIS A 181 -9.82 4.71 -2.16
C HIS A 181 -8.92 5.83 -2.66
N ALA A 182 -8.99 6.10 -3.96
CA ALA A 182 -8.15 7.05 -4.66
C ALA A 182 -9.00 8.14 -5.29
N THR A 183 -8.57 9.40 -5.17
CA THR A 183 -9.12 10.54 -5.93
C THR A 183 -8.15 11.05 -7.00
N ASN A 184 -6.88 10.66 -6.92
CA ASN A 184 -5.82 11.24 -7.74
C ASN A 184 -4.74 10.25 -8.21
N TRP A 185 -4.97 8.94 -8.10
CA TRP A 185 -4.05 7.91 -8.55
C TRP A 185 -4.84 6.71 -9.11
N GLY A 186 -4.26 6.01 -10.08
CA GLY A 186 -4.91 4.89 -10.79
C GLY A 186 -5.43 3.78 -9.85
N PRO A 187 -6.27 2.87 -10.35
CA PRO A 187 -7.01 1.95 -9.48
C PRO A 187 -6.09 1.03 -8.68
N SER A 188 -6.23 1.06 -7.35
CA SER A 188 -5.64 0.09 -6.42
C SER A 188 -6.54 -1.14 -6.36
N ILE A 189 -6.07 -2.28 -6.90
CA ILE A 189 -6.81 -3.56 -6.90
C ILE A 189 -6.38 -4.44 -5.69
N GLY A 190 -5.50 -3.95 -4.80
CA GLY A 190 -5.16 -4.59 -3.52
C GLY A 190 -4.46 -5.97 -3.56
N VAL A 191 -4.05 -6.45 -2.39
CA VAL A 191 -3.29 -7.68 -2.13
C VAL A 191 -4.08 -8.97 -2.37
N LEU A 192 -5.40 -8.89 -2.44
CA LEU A 192 -6.31 -9.99 -2.78
C LEU A 192 -7.03 -9.75 -4.11
N GLY A 193 -6.52 -8.80 -4.89
CA GLY A 193 -7.03 -8.51 -6.22
C GLY A 193 -8.46 -7.98 -6.18
N LEU A 194 -9.25 -8.30 -7.20
CA LEU A 194 -10.56 -7.67 -7.37
C LEU A 194 -11.52 -7.95 -6.20
N TRP A 195 -11.28 -9.04 -5.46
CA TRP A 195 -11.97 -9.33 -4.22
C TRP A 195 -11.73 -8.23 -3.18
N SER A 196 -10.48 -7.88 -2.86
CA SER A 196 -10.18 -6.81 -1.91
C SER A 196 -10.82 -5.49 -2.30
N HIS A 197 -10.64 -5.10 -3.56
CA HIS A 197 -11.21 -3.86 -4.07
C HIS A 197 -12.73 -3.80 -3.89
N ARG A 198 -13.45 -4.87 -4.26
CA ARG A 198 -14.91 -4.93 -4.12
C ARG A 198 -15.35 -4.97 -2.67
N SER A 199 -14.66 -5.71 -1.83
CA SER A 199 -14.96 -5.84 -0.40
C SER A 199 -14.87 -4.49 0.31
N ILE A 200 -13.85 -3.67 0.01
CA ILE A 200 -13.75 -2.30 0.54
C ILE A 200 -14.92 -1.45 0.08
N ILE A 201 -15.21 -1.42 -1.22
CA ILE A 201 -16.29 -0.57 -1.72
C ILE A 201 -17.63 -0.98 -1.10
N ASN A 202 -17.88 -2.29 -0.94
CA ASN A 202 -19.07 -2.78 -0.24
C ASN A 202 -19.10 -2.29 1.21
N LEU A 203 -18.00 -2.46 1.96
CA LEU A 203 -17.88 -1.99 3.34
C LEU A 203 -18.14 -0.49 3.45
N LEU A 204 -17.55 0.34 2.57
CA LEU A 204 -17.77 1.78 2.59
C LEU A 204 -19.24 2.15 2.34
N ASN A 205 -19.94 1.42 1.46
CA ASN A 205 -21.38 1.62 1.23
C ASN A 205 -22.25 1.12 2.39
N GLU A 206 -21.78 0.15 3.18
CA GLU A 206 -22.48 -0.32 4.38
C GLU A 206 -22.29 0.64 5.56
N LEU A 207 -21.11 1.25 5.69
CA LEU A 207 -20.75 2.18 6.76
C LEU A 207 -21.18 3.63 6.49
N GLY A 208 -21.40 3.98 5.23
CA GLY A 208 -21.65 5.34 4.78
C GLY A 208 -23.03 5.53 4.17
N ASP A 209 -23.60 6.71 4.39
CA ASP A 209 -24.77 7.24 3.70
C ASP A 209 -24.39 8.33 2.69
N ASP A 210 -25.39 8.91 2.02
CA ASP A 210 -25.18 9.94 0.99
C ASP A 210 -24.58 11.26 1.55
N ASN A 211 -24.56 11.44 2.87
CA ASN A 211 -23.96 12.59 3.56
C ASN A 211 -22.59 12.29 4.18
N THR A 212 -22.09 11.05 4.03
CA THR A 212 -20.83 10.63 4.63
C THR A 212 -19.66 11.21 3.85
N ALA A 213 -18.81 11.97 4.53
CA ALA A 213 -17.54 12.41 3.95
C ALA A 213 -16.51 11.28 3.95
N ILE A 214 -15.81 11.12 2.84
CA ILE A 214 -14.77 10.10 2.65
C ILE A 214 -13.42 10.80 2.56
N VAL A 215 -12.50 10.46 3.45
CA VAL A 215 -11.16 11.02 3.49
C VAL A 215 -10.16 9.96 3.00
N PRO A 216 -9.69 10.06 1.75
CA PRO A 216 -8.64 9.18 1.25
C PRO A 216 -7.28 9.54 1.85
N GLY A 217 -6.34 8.61 1.72
CA GLY A 217 -4.94 8.78 2.07
C GLY A 217 -4.26 9.93 1.33
N HIS A 218 -4.74 10.29 0.14
CA HIS A 218 -4.17 11.37 -0.64
C HIS A 218 -5.22 12.24 -1.32
N VAL A 219 -4.90 13.53 -1.40
CA VAL A 219 -5.63 14.56 -2.14
C VAL A 219 -7.00 14.84 -1.53
N ASP A 220 -8.06 14.91 -2.32
CA ASP A 220 -9.24 15.65 -1.93
C ASP A 220 -10.21 14.75 -1.17
N ILE A 221 -10.83 15.33 -0.14
CA ILE A 221 -11.98 14.75 0.53
C ILE A 221 -13.11 14.59 -0.48
N THR A 222 -13.84 13.49 -0.39
CA THR A 222 -14.92 13.14 -1.31
C THR A 222 -16.13 12.59 -0.57
N ASP A 223 -17.03 11.92 -1.28
CA ASP A 223 -18.26 11.35 -0.75
C ASP A 223 -18.48 9.90 -1.22
N ILE A 224 -19.56 9.28 -0.72
CA ILE A 224 -19.91 7.91 -1.07
C ILE A 224 -20.27 7.73 -2.55
N ASN A 225 -20.78 8.78 -3.22
CA ASN A 225 -21.12 8.72 -4.64
C ASN A 225 -19.88 8.65 -5.52
N HIS A 226 -18.81 9.34 -5.12
CA HIS A 226 -17.51 9.18 -5.75
C HIS A 226 -16.96 7.77 -5.56
N VAL A 227 -17.06 7.18 -4.36
CA VAL A 227 -16.67 5.78 -4.11
C VAL A 227 -17.44 4.81 -5.04
N ARG A 228 -18.76 4.98 -5.18
CA ARG A 228 -19.60 4.20 -6.11
C ARG A 228 -19.16 4.40 -7.57
N THR A 229 -18.80 5.62 -7.96
CA THR A 229 -18.33 5.93 -9.32
C THR A 229 -16.95 5.36 -9.59
N TYR A 230 -16.05 5.43 -8.60
CA TYR A 230 -14.71 4.87 -8.66
C TYR A 230 -14.75 3.36 -8.93
N ARG A 231 -15.62 2.61 -8.25
CA ARG A 231 -15.86 1.18 -8.56
C ARG A 231 -16.25 0.96 -10.02
N LYS A 232 -17.23 1.71 -10.53
CA LYS A 232 -17.66 1.59 -11.93
C LYS A 232 -16.51 1.85 -12.89
N LYS A 233 -15.65 2.82 -12.57
CA LYS A 233 -14.48 3.17 -13.38
C LYS A 233 -13.38 2.11 -13.31
N VAL A 234 -13.19 1.46 -12.17
CA VAL A 234 -12.28 0.31 -12.04
C VAL A 234 -12.77 -0.88 -12.87
N ASP A 235 -14.08 -1.20 -12.79
CA ASP A 235 -14.68 -2.25 -13.62
C ASP A 235 -14.56 -1.92 -15.13
N GLU A 236 -14.74 -0.65 -15.52
CA GLU A 236 -14.56 -0.18 -16.90
C GLU A 236 -13.10 -0.29 -17.36
N TRP A 237 -12.14 0.09 -16.51
CA TRP A 237 -10.70 -0.06 -16.76
C TRP A 237 -10.29 -1.50 -16.99
N LEU A 238 -10.71 -2.41 -16.10
CA LEU A 238 -10.35 -3.83 -16.21
C LEU A 238 -10.96 -4.50 -17.43
N THR A 239 -12.23 -4.18 -17.72
CA THR A 239 -12.92 -4.65 -18.92
C THR A 239 -12.20 -4.17 -20.17
N HIS A 240 -11.83 -2.89 -20.20
CA HIS A 240 -11.14 -2.29 -21.34
C HIS A 240 -9.76 -2.90 -21.58
N VAL A 241 -8.90 -2.90 -20.54
CA VAL A 241 -7.54 -3.44 -20.62
C VAL A 241 -7.55 -4.89 -21.08
N THR A 242 -8.45 -5.69 -20.53
CA THR A 242 -8.44 -7.11 -20.89
C THR A 242 -9.01 -7.36 -22.27
N ALA A 243 -10.06 -6.64 -22.70
CA ALA A 243 -10.56 -6.79 -24.07
C ALA A 243 -9.45 -6.51 -25.09
N LEU A 244 -8.65 -5.48 -24.87
CA LEU A 244 -7.50 -5.18 -25.73
C LEU A 244 -6.41 -6.26 -25.66
N ASN A 245 -6.14 -6.83 -24.48
CA ASN A 245 -5.21 -7.95 -24.34
C ASN A 245 -5.71 -9.21 -25.07
N ASP A 246 -7.01 -9.51 -24.99
CA ASP A 246 -7.65 -10.65 -25.68
C ASP A 246 -7.60 -10.48 -27.21
N GLU A 247 -7.55 -9.23 -27.70
CA GLU A 247 -7.29 -8.87 -29.10
C GLU A 247 -5.80 -8.98 -29.50
N GLY A 248 -4.91 -9.36 -28.57
CA GLY A 248 -3.48 -9.51 -28.81
C GLY A 248 -2.66 -8.21 -28.71
N LYS A 249 -3.24 -7.11 -28.19
CA LYS A 249 -2.49 -5.86 -27.99
C LYS A 249 -1.52 -6.00 -26.83
N THR A 250 -0.32 -5.46 -27.03
CA THR A 250 0.72 -5.38 -26.00
C THR A 250 0.34 -4.36 -24.91
N ALA A 251 0.91 -4.51 -23.71
CA ALA A 251 0.71 -3.55 -22.62
C ALA A 251 1.10 -2.11 -23.01
N LYS A 252 2.10 -1.95 -23.89
CA LYS A 252 2.49 -0.65 -24.45
C LYS A 252 1.37 -0.06 -25.31
N GLU A 253 0.82 -0.83 -26.24
CA GLU A 253 -0.31 -0.36 -27.08
C GLU A 253 -1.55 -0.05 -26.24
N ILE A 254 -1.83 -0.84 -25.20
CA ILE A 254 -2.91 -0.57 -24.25
C ILE A 254 -2.66 0.74 -23.49
N SER A 255 -1.41 1.01 -23.09
CA SER A 255 -1.03 2.23 -22.36
C SER A 255 -1.23 3.50 -23.18
N GLU A 256 -1.04 3.41 -24.50
CA GLU A 256 -1.14 4.51 -25.45
C GLU A 256 -2.57 4.64 -26.02
N HIS A 257 -3.47 3.70 -25.70
CA HIS A 257 -4.84 3.70 -26.21
C HIS A 257 -5.64 4.90 -25.67
N PRO A 258 -6.39 5.64 -26.52
CA PRO A 258 -7.10 6.86 -26.09
C PRO A 258 -8.08 6.63 -24.94
N LYS A 259 -8.79 5.50 -24.92
CA LYS A 259 -9.71 5.16 -23.83
C LYS A 259 -8.97 4.83 -22.52
N SER A 260 -7.78 4.22 -22.59
CA SER A 260 -6.93 4.00 -21.41
C SER A 260 -6.50 5.32 -20.78
N ILE A 261 -6.02 6.25 -21.61
CA ILE A 261 -5.62 7.60 -21.18
C ILE A 261 -6.81 8.36 -20.59
N ALA A 262 -8.00 8.29 -21.20
CA ALA A 262 -9.20 8.94 -20.69
C ALA A 262 -9.65 8.40 -19.32
N LEU A 263 -9.62 7.08 -19.13
CA LEU A 263 -9.94 6.45 -17.85
C LEU A 263 -8.94 6.84 -16.76
N LEU A 264 -7.65 6.79 -17.07
CA LEU A 264 -6.60 7.22 -16.14
C LEU A 264 -6.71 8.70 -15.82
N THR A 265 -7.01 9.55 -16.79
CA THR A 265 -7.26 10.99 -16.56
C THR A 265 -8.37 11.20 -15.53
N TRP A 266 -9.45 10.41 -15.59
CA TRP A 266 -10.52 10.46 -14.60
C TRP A 266 -10.03 10.06 -13.19
N PHE A 267 -9.25 8.99 -13.07
CA PHE A 267 -8.66 8.57 -11.78
C PHE A 267 -7.70 9.61 -11.18
N HIS A 268 -7.22 10.56 -11.97
CA HIS A 268 -6.26 11.59 -11.56
C HIS A 268 -6.90 13.00 -11.54
N GLY A 269 -8.17 13.09 -11.13
CA GLY A 269 -8.85 14.38 -10.95
C GLY A 269 -9.04 15.17 -12.25
N GLY A 270 -9.11 14.50 -13.40
CA GLY A 270 -9.32 15.14 -14.70
C GLY A 270 -8.05 15.61 -15.41
N LYS A 271 -6.86 15.39 -14.84
CA LYS A 271 -5.58 15.66 -15.49
C LYS A 271 -4.71 14.41 -15.50
N TYR A 272 -4.29 13.98 -16.69
CA TYR A 272 -3.32 12.89 -16.80
C TYR A 272 -2.00 13.32 -16.15
N PRO A 273 -1.44 12.55 -15.20
CA PRO A 273 -0.28 13.00 -14.43
C PRO A 273 1.02 12.86 -15.20
N ASP A 274 1.89 13.87 -15.09
CA ASP A 274 3.22 13.86 -15.72
C ASP A 274 4.13 12.74 -15.18
N TRP A 275 3.85 12.24 -13.97
CA TRP A 275 4.62 11.17 -13.33
C TRP A 275 4.23 9.76 -13.77
N LEU A 276 3.21 9.59 -14.62
CA LEU A 276 2.73 8.29 -15.13
C LEU A 276 2.93 8.13 -16.65
N PRO A 277 4.16 8.23 -17.17
CA PRO A 277 4.46 7.86 -18.55
C PRO A 277 4.24 6.35 -18.78
N THR A 278 4.23 5.95 -20.05
CA THR A 278 3.93 4.57 -20.52
C THR A 278 4.70 3.50 -19.75
N GLU A 279 6.00 3.68 -19.51
CA GLU A 279 6.84 2.72 -18.80
C GLU A 279 6.37 2.46 -17.36
N ARG A 280 5.80 3.47 -16.70
CA ARG A 280 5.22 3.31 -15.36
C ARG A 280 3.81 2.72 -15.41
N LEU A 281 3.13 2.84 -16.54
CA LEU A 281 1.79 2.28 -16.73
C LEU A 281 1.81 0.80 -17.11
N ILE A 282 2.82 0.34 -17.86
CA ILE A 282 2.96 -1.06 -18.29
C ILE A 282 2.79 -2.06 -17.13
N PRO A 283 3.47 -1.94 -15.97
CA PRO A 283 3.29 -2.87 -14.86
C PRO A 283 1.85 -2.90 -14.34
N ARG A 284 1.17 -1.75 -14.30
CA ARG A 284 -0.23 -1.63 -13.84
C ARG A 284 -1.19 -2.30 -14.82
N ILE A 285 -0.94 -2.18 -16.12
CA ILE A 285 -1.71 -2.88 -17.16
C ILE A 285 -1.51 -4.39 -17.07
N ASN A 286 -0.26 -4.84 -16.99
CA ASN A 286 0.06 -6.27 -16.84
C ASN A 286 -0.61 -6.84 -15.59
N TRP A 287 -0.59 -6.08 -14.50
CA TRP A 287 -1.28 -6.49 -13.28
C TRP A 287 -2.79 -6.54 -13.48
N ALA A 288 -3.42 -5.53 -14.07
CA ALA A 288 -4.85 -5.53 -14.38
C ALA A 288 -5.30 -6.73 -15.24
N ILE A 289 -4.48 -7.14 -16.21
CA ILE A 289 -4.70 -8.35 -17.02
C ILE A 289 -4.71 -9.60 -16.13
N LYS A 290 -3.72 -9.73 -15.22
CA LYS A 290 -3.56 -10.88 -14.33
C LYS A 290 -4.69 -10.98 -13.29
N VAL A 291 -5.16 -9.85 -12.74
CA VAL A 291 -6.14 -9.85 -11.64
C VAL A 291 -7.58 -10.14 -12.11
N LYS A 292 -7.92 -9.92 -13.39
CA LYS A 292 -9.26 -10.23 -13.92
C LYS A 292 -9.59 -11.73 -13.87
N GLN A 293 -8.57 -12.59 -13.86
CA GLN A 293 -8.77 -14.05 -13.88
C GLN A 293 -9.23 -14.65 -12.54
N ALA A 294 -9.57 -13.81 -11.55
CA ALA A 294 -9.90 -14.21 -10.19
C ALA A 294 -11.30 -14.85 -10.03
N SER A 295 -11.48 -16.04 -10.58
CA SER A 295 -12.12 -17.13 -9.87
C SER A 295 -11.04 -18.18 -9.63
N TYR A 296 -10.21 -17.94 -8.61
CA TYR A 296 -9.14 -18.87 -8.29
C TYR A 296 -9.71 -20.05 -7.49
N PRO A 297 -9.39 -21.29 -7.85
CA PRO A 297 -9.75 -22.43 -7.03
C PRO A 297 -9.19 -22.23 -5.62
N THR A 298 -10.00 -22.51 -4.60
CA THR A 298 -9.56 -22.48 -3.20
C THR A 298 -9.43 -23.91 -2.69
N LEU A 299 -8.46 -24.11 -1.80
CA LEU A 299 -8.33 -25.37 -1.08
C LEU A 299 -9.26 -25.38 0.12
N THR A 300 -9.80 -26.54 0.48
CA THR A 300 -10.50 -26.71 1.77
C THR A 300 -9.53 -26.48 2.92
N THR A 301 -10.02 -26.06 4.10
CA THR A 301 -9.17 -25.84 5.28
C THR A 301 -8.30 -27.06 5.60
N GLN A 302 -8.80 -28.29 5.41
CA GLN A 302 -8.02 -29.52 5.61
C GLN A 302 -6.89 -29.67 4.58
N GLN A 303 -7.13 -29.35 3.32
CA GLN A 303 -6.08 -29.37 2.28
C GLN A 303 -5.02 -28.29 2.55
N GLN A 304 -5.43 -27.11 3.04
CA GLN A 304 -4.51 -26.03 3.36
C GLN A 304 -3.50 -26.44 4.44
N GLN A 305 -3.92 -27.20 5.46
CA GLN A 305 -3.03 -27.69 6.52
C GLN A 305 -1.83 -28.50 6.02
N ASN A 306 -1.91 -29.10 4.82
CA ASN A 306 -0.78 -29.83 4.27
C ASN A 306 0.40 -28.90 3.98
N TYR A 307 0.15 -27.65 3.58
CA TYR A 307 1.17 -26.71 3.12
C TYR A 307 1.65 -25.76 4.21
N ILE A 308 0.85 -25.51 5.24
CA ILE A 308 1.18 -24.60 6.34
C ILE A 308 2.46 -25.06 7.05
N GLY A 309 3.35 -24.11 7.32
CA GLY A 309 4.60 -24.33 8.03
C GLY A 309 5.73 -23.47 7.50
N ASP A 310 6.90 -23.65 8.12
CA ASP A 310 8.13 -22.97 7.75
C ASP A 310 8.98 -23.87 6.84
N TYR A 311 9.59 -23.27 5.83
CA TYR A 311 10.50 -23.91 4.88
C TYR A 311 11.79 -23.10 4.83
N ARG A 312 12.93 -23.79 4.93
CA ARG A 312 14.25 -23.14 4.99
C ARG A 312 15.04 -23.36 3.72
N PHE A 313 15.47 -22.27 3.10
CA PHE A 313 16.37 -22.26 1.95
C PHE A 313 17.82 -22.55 2.37
N ALA A 314 18.70 -22.75 1.38
CA ALA A 314 20.11 -23.05 1.62
C ALA A 314 20.91 -21.88 2.25
N ASP A 315 20.41 -20.65 2.15
CA ASP A 315 20.98 -19.44 2.76
C ASP A 315 20.39 -19.13 4.14
N ASP A 316 19.69 -20.10 4.74
CA ASP A 316 18.96 -20.00 6.01
C ASP A 316 17.76 -19.03 6.01
N SER A 317 17.42 -18.39 4.88
CA SER A 317 16.19 -17.62 4.77
C SER A 317 14.96 -18.52 4.87
N LEU A 318 13.85 -17.96 5.36
CA LEU A 318 12.60 -18.70 5.61
C LEU A 318 11.50 -18.29 4.65
N LEU A 319 10.93 -19.27 3.97
CA LEU A 319 9.59 -19.19 3.39
C LEU A 319 8.59 -19.67 4.42
N LYS A 320 7.63 -18.82 4.76
CA LYS A 320 6.52 -19.13 5.67
C LYS A 320 5.24 -19.28 4.89
N ILE A 321 4.52 -20.37 5.13
CA ILE A 321 3.19 -20.61 4.55
C ILE A 321 2.17 -20.66 5.67
N PHE A 322 1.14 -19.83 5.55
CA PHE A 322 0.08 -19.70 6.56
C PHE A 322 -1.29 -19.49 5.92
N SER A 323 -2.34 -19.53 6.73
CA SER A 323 -3.73 -19.42 6.30
C SER A 323 -4.51 -18.48 7.19
N ASP A 324 -5.52 -17.80 6.62
CA ASP A 324 -6.54 -17.06 7.37
C ASP A 324 -7.88 -17.82 7.47
N GLY A 325 -7.85 -19.13 7.22
CA GLY A 325 -9.03 -19.99 7.16
C GLY A 325 -9.71 -20.00 5.79
N THR A 326 -9.54 -18.96 4.98
CA THR A 326 -10.11 -18.86 3.63
C THR A 326 -9.06 -19.15 2.57
N HIS A 327 -7.88 -18.54 2.68
CA HIS A 327 -6.83 -18.62 1.69
C HIS A 327 -5.49 -19.04 2.29
N LEU A 328 -4.59 -19.51 1.42
CA LEU A 328 -3.17 -19.73 1.75
C LEU A 328 -2.32 -18.57 1.28
N TYR A 329 -1.30 -18.26 2.07
CA TYR A 329 -0.35 -17.20 1.80
C TYR A 329 1.07 -17.73 1.90
N ALA A 330 1.94 -17.19 1.05
CA ALA A 330 3.36 -17.39 1.10
C ALA A 330 4.04 -16.07 1.47
N PHE A 331 4.99 -16.13 2.40
CA PHE A 331 5.78 -15.01 2.85
C PHE A 331 7.25 -15.36 2.87
N HIS A 332 8.06 -14.53 2.23
CA HIS A 332 9.52 -14.56 2.31
C HIS A 332 10.01 -13.16 2.71
N LYS A 333 10.85 -13.09 3.75
CA LYS A 333 11.33 -11.82 4.34
C LYS A 333 12.07 -10.98 3.30
N ASP A 334 11.77 -9.68 3.28
CA ASP A 334 12.38 -8.67 2.39
C ASP A 334 12.08 -8.88 0.89
N ASP A 335 11.51 -10.02 0.50
CA ASP A 335 11.18 -10.34 -0.89
C ASP A 335 9.68 -10.17 -1.19
N PHE A 336 8.80 -10.98 -0.59
CA PHE A 336 7.37 -10.95 -0.95
C PHE A 336 6.41 -11.47 0.12
N MET A 337 5.15 -11.03 -0.01
CA MET A 337 3.98 -11.70 0.57
C MET A 337 2.89 -11.78 -0.48
N SER A 338 2.38 -12.98 -0.74
CA SER A 338 1.38 -13.17 -1.79
C SER A 338 0.37 -14.27 -1.48
N LEU A 339 -0.84 -14.09 -2.03
CA LEU A 339 -1.88 -15.10 -2.08
C LEU A 339 -1.43 -16.27 -2.97
N MET A 340 -1.48 -17.49 -2.42
CA MET A 340 -1.20 -18.72 -3.16
C MET A 340 -2.44 -19.17 -3.94
N ILE A 341 -2.30 -19.29 -5.26
CA ILE A 341 -3.34 -19.75 -6.17
C ILE A 341 -2.99 -21.17 -6.62
N PRO A 342 -3.76 -22.21 -6.23
CA PRO A 342 -3.46 -23.58 -6.64
C PRO A 342 -3.69 -23.76 -8.14
N LYS A 343 -2.70 -24.32 -8.83
CA LYS A 343 -2.87 -24.91 -10.17
C LYS A 343 -3.30 -26.36 -10.06
N ASP A 344 -2.68 -27.08 -9.13
CA ASP A 344 -3.01 -28.45 -8.74
C ASP A 344 -2.54 -28.70 -7.29
N ASN A 345 -2.46 -29.97 -6.86
CA ASN A 345 -2.02 -30.36 -5.51
C ASN A 345 -0.50 -30.25 -5.28
N HIS A 346 0.26 -29.82 -6.26
CA HIS A 346 1.71 -29.74 -6.23
C HIS A 346 2.22 -28.35 -6.63
N GLN A 347 1.44 -27.56 -7.37
CA GLN A 347 1.86 -26.28 -7.90
C GLN A 347 0.91 -25.15 -7.52
N PHE A 348 1.50 -24.02 -7.15
CA PHE A 348 0.80 -22.78 -6.85
C PHE A 348 1.47 -21.64 -7.61
N THR A 349 0.65 -20.74 -8.17
CA THR A 349 1.12 -19.42 -8.60
C THR A 349 0.81 -18.38 -7.53
N PHE A 350 1.30 -17.16 -7.75
CA PHE A 350 1.02 -16.01 -6.91
C PHE A 350 0.10 -15.01 -7.61
N LEU A 351 -0.77 -14.39 -6.84
CA LEU A 351 -1.69 -13.38 -7.37
C LEU A 351 -0.91 -12.20 -7.97
N GLY A 352 -1.15 -11.90 -9.25
CA GLY A 352 -0.49 -10.79 -9.95
C GLY A 352 0.91 -11.13 -10.50
N TRP A 353 1.38 -12.36 -10.30
CA TRP A 353 2.66 -12.85 -10.82
C TRP A 353 2.47 -13.60 -12.14
N GLY A 354 3.56 -13.87 -12.85
CA GLY A 354 3.59 -14.65 -14.09
C GLY A 354 3.14 -16.10 -13.86
N GLU A 355 2.68 -16.78 -14.91
CA GLU A 355 2.18 -18.16 -14.78
C GLU A 355 3.28 -19.15 -14.37
N THR A 356 4.53 -18.85 -14.69
CA THR A 356 5.71 -19.65 -14.36
C THR A 356 6.26 -19.36 -12.96
N GLU A 357 5.75 -18.33 -12.30
CA GLU A 357 6.20 -17.88 -11.00
C GLU A 357 5.34 -18.43 -9.86
N GLY A 358 5.97 -18.92 -8.80
CA GLY A 358 5.26 -19.47 -7.64
C GLY A 358 5.99 -20.63 -6.97
N LEU A 359 5.23 -21.54 -6.37
CA LEU A 359 5.73 -22.63 -5.54
C LEU A 359 5.39 -24.00 -6.13
N SER A 360 6.38 -24.88 -6.19
CA SER A 360 6.22 -26.29 -6.54
C SER A 360 6.64 -27.20 -5.40
N PHE A 361 5.78 -28.12 -4.99
CA PHE A 361 5.97 -28.98 -3.83
C PHE A 361 6.31 -30.42 -4.23
N LYS A 362 7.42 -30.90 -3.70
CA LYS A 362 7.73 -32.33 -3.68
C LYS A 362 7.02 -32.95 -2.48
N MET A 363 6.13 -33.90 -2.76
CA MET A 363 5.29 -34.53 -1.75
C MET A 363 5.85 -35.90 -1.31
N THR A 364 5.54 -36.30 -0.08
CA THR A 364 5.69 -37.68 0.39
C THR A 364 4.60 -38.59 -0.21
N LYS A 365 4.73 -39.90 -0.01
CA LYS A 365 3.69 -40.89 -0.41
C LYS A 365 2.34 -40.66 0.27
N GLN A 366 2.30 -39.92 1.39
CA GLN A 366 1.10 -39.55 2.11
C GLN A 366 0.60 -38.14 1.74
N ASN A 367 1.02 -37.58 0.60
CA ASN A 367 0.67 -36.24 0.13
C ASN A 367 1.00 -35.11 1.12
N LYS A 368 2.13 -35.23 1.84
CA LYS A 368 2.65 -34.14 2.67
C LYS A 368 3.84 -33.48 1.98
N PRO A 369 3.90 -32.14 1.92
CA PRO A 369 5.08 -31.41 1.45
C PRO A 369 6.34 -31.80 2.22
N LEU A 370 7.40 -32.14 1.48
CA LEU A 370 8.74 -32.41 1.98
C LEU A 370 9.68 -31.23 1.66
N GLU A 371 9.58 -30.74 0.43
CA GLU A 371 10.45 -29.71 -0.14
C GLU A 371 9.59 -28.82 -1.03
N VAL A 372 9.96 -27.54 -1.10
CA VAL A 372 9.32 -26.53 -1.94
C VAL A 372 10.37 -25.88 -2.82
N THR A 373 10.05 -25.71 -4.09
CA THR A 373 10.82 -24.93 -5.06
C THR A 373 10.09 -23.63 -5.32
N PHE A 374 10.75 -22.50 -5.10
CA PHE A 374 10.30 -21.18 -5.50
C PHE A 374 10.91 -20.82 -6.86
N SER A 375 10.05 -20.43 -7.81
CA SER A 375 10.42 -20.03 -9.17
C SER A 375 9.96 -18.60 -9.44
N GLU A 376 10.81 -17.83 -10.11
CA GLU A 376 10.55 -16.47 -10.59
C GLU A 376 11.14 -16.37 -12.01
N ASP A 377 10.52 -15.55 -12.86
CA ASP A 377 10.96 -15.43 -14.25
C ASP A 377 12.41 -14.92 -14.33
N ASP A 378 13.19 -15.49 -15.26
CA ASP A 378 14.60 -15.16 -15.49
C ASP A 378 15.55 -15.36 -14.29
N LYS A 379 15.10 -15.99 -13.20
CA LYS A 379 15.94 -16.34 -12.03
C LYS A 379 16.09 -17.85 -11.86
N LYS A 380 17.19 -18.25 -11.22
CA LYS A 380 17.41 -19.65 -10.86
C LYS A 380 16.44 -20.04 -9.72
N PRO A 381 15.71 -21.16 -9.83
CA PRO A 381 14.81 -21.60 -8.77
C PRO A 381 15.55 -21.84 -7.45
N LEU A 382 14.89 -21.46 -6.35
CA LEU A 382 15.37 -21.65 -4.98
C LEU A 382 14.65 -22.83 -4.35
N ILE A 383 15.36 -23.68 -3.61
CA ILE A 383 14.80 -24.87 -2.97
C ILE A 383 14.86 -24.71 -1.46
N ALA A 384 13.73 -24.93 -0.79
CA ALA A 384 13.62 -24.94 0.66
C ALA A 384 13.10 -26.28 1.19
N GLN A 385 13.67 -26.72 2.30
CA GLN A 385 13.24 -27.93 3.01
C GLN A 385 12.22 -27.57 4.08
N ARG A 386 11.15 -28.36 4.20
CA ARG A 386 10.17 -28.17 5.27
C ARG A 386 10.81 -28.39 6.64
N LEU A 387 10.57 -27.47 7.56
CA LEU A 387 10.96 -27.62 8.96
C LEU A 387 9.98 -28.56 9.67
N LYS A 388 10.52 -29.37 10.60
CA LYS A 388 9.75 -30.38 11.34
C LYS A 388 8.82 -29.78 12.37
#